data_AF-A0A1V5W8C4-F1
#
_entry.id   AF-A0A1V5W8C4-F1
#
_cell.length_a   1.000
_cell.length_b   1.000
_cell.length_c   1.000
_cell.angle_alpha   90.00
_cell.angle_beta   90.00
_cell.angle_gamma   90.00
#
_symmetry.space_group_name_H-M   'P 1'
#
loop_
_entity.id
_entity.type
_entity.pdbx_description
1 polymer ?
#
loop_
_entity_poly.entity_id
_entity_poly.type
_entity_poly.pdbx_seq_one_letter_code
_entity_poly.pdbx_strand_id
1 'polypeptide(L)'
;MRSRKLDKVIVNKKQEDLFFFRKFLLIEPQGSNLDILSSYSTVTKFYMSLQDGYIENNEMKIKNCYALILAQAIIEKITSGNIKIKADNSFTEDFYISLAREILHLFHENDEELVVIYLKQMMHILRSAGIVQNNKRIATISCSLSREELFIKILKSFWNETEWKNIFPSSPELAERLFSTRSIFIDFLGEFFIPVDIGDFIRDFFEMTEIAERDDAFAISFVEFYLINWMNNFGIVDYESSLTISKVMLSEYGRKILALIK
;
A
#
# COMPACT_ATOMS: atom_id res chain seq x y z
N MET A 1 -16.19 -31.77 -51.71
CA MET A 1 -16.08 -33.19 -51.31
C MET A 1 -15.12 -33.26 -50.11
N ARG A 2 -15.64 -33.61 -48.91
CA ARG A 2 -14.98 -34.02 -47.64
C ARG A 2 -13.98 -33.02 -46.98
N SER A 3 -14.20 -32.40 -45.82
CA SER A 3 -14.75 -32.78 -44.49
C SER A 3 -13.80 -33.57 -43.57
N ARG A 4 -13.49 -32.91 -42.43
CA ARG A 4 -13.21 -33.41 -41.05
C ARG A 4 -12.01 -34.35 -40.81
N LYS A 5 -11.08 -33.88 -39.95
CA LYS A 5 -10.76 -34.47 -38.63
C LYS A 5 -9.54 -33.74 -38.04
N LEU A 6 -9.74 -32.99 -36.96
CA LEU A 6 -8.73 -32.73 -35.90
C LEU A 6 -9.43 -32.10 -34.68
N ASP A 7 -10.54 -32.72 -34.27
CA ASP A 7 -11.08 -32.58 -32.93
C ASP A 7 -10.81 -33.88 -32.18
N LYS A 8 -10.39 -33.77 -30.91
CA LYS A 8 -10.06 -34.80 -29.90
C LYS A 8 -8.58 -35.08 -29.66
N VAL A 9 -7.87 -34.15 -29.00
CA VAL A 9 -6.81 -34.51 -28.00
C VAL A 9 -6.72 -33.47 -26.85
N ILE A 10 -7.21 -32.23 -26.99
CA ILE A 10 -7.10 -31.20 -25.92
C ILE A 10 -8.32 -31.21 -24.97
N VAL A 11 -8.72 -32.39 -24.52
CA VAL A 11 -9.69 -32.53 -23.41
C VAL A 11 -9.23 -33.74 -22.60
N ASN A 12 -8.20 -33.58 -21.78
CA ASN A 12 -7.97 -34.50 -20.65
C ASN A 12 -6.97 -34.01 -19.58
N LYS A 13 -6.10 -33.02 -19.83
CA LYS A 13 -5.17 -32.53 -18.78
C LYS A 13 -5.82 -31.71 -17.66
N LYS A 14 -6.79 -30.83 -17.99
CA LYS A 14 -7.46 -29.98 -16.98
C LYS A 14 -8.34 -30.74 -15.98
N GLN A 15 -8.81 -31.94 -16.31
CA GLN A 15 -9.64 -32.75 -15.40
C GLN A 15 -8.80 -33.59 -14.45
N GLU A 16 -7.58 -33.99 -14.83
CA GLU A 16 -6.67 -34.72 -13.93
C GLU A 16 -6.11 -33.82 -12.83
N ASP A 17 -5.80 -32.55 -13.13
CA ASP A 17 -5.33 -31.57 -12.13
C ASP A 17 -6.41 -31.26 -11.08
N LEU A 18 -7.68 -31.10 -11.49
CA LEU A 18 -8.80 -30.90 -10.57
C LEU A 18 -9.11 -32.15 -9.72
N PHE A 19 -8.84 -33.35 -10.24
CA PHE A 19 -9.03 -34.61 -9.50
C PHE A 19 -7.99 -34.80 -8.40
N PHE A 20 -6.76 -34.29 -8.61
CA PHE A 20 -5.69 -34.34 -7.61
C PHE A 20 -6.01 -33.47 -6.38
N PHE A 21 -6.54 -32.26 -6.60
CA PHE A 21 -6.93 -31.34 -5.51
C PHE A 21 -8.08 -31.87 -4.64
N ARG A 22 -9.05 -32.59 -5.24
CA ARG A 22 -10.19 -33.12 -4.50
C ARG A 22 -9.82 -34.27 -3.56
N LYS A 23 -8.71 -34.98 -3.81
CA LYS A 23 -8.23 -36.09 -2.98
C LYS A 23 -7.44 -35.60 -1.75
N PHE A 24 -6.84 -34.40 -1.82
CA PHE A 24 -6.11 -33.80 -0.69
C PHE A 24 -7.03 -33.13 0.35
N LEU A 25 -8.21 -32.67 -0.06
CA LEU A 25 -9.20 -32.05 0.85
C LEU A 25 -10.03 -33.05 1.66
N LEU A 26 -9.79 -34.36 1.51
CA LEU A 26 -10.52 -35.43 2.23
C LEU A 26 -9.65 -36.20 3.23
N ILE A 27 -8.47 -35.69 3.58
CA ILE A 27 -7.66 -36.27 4.66
C ILE A 27 -8.07 -35.56 5.95
N GLU A 28 -8.84 -36.26 6.80
CA GLU A 28 -9.10 -35.80 8.18
C GLU A 28 -7.76 -35.58 8.91
N PRO A 29 -7.56 -34.44 9.59
CA PRO A 29 -6.28 -34.14 10.21
C PRO A 29 -6.13 -34.93 11.52
N GLN A 30 -5.43 -36.06 11.44
CA GLN A 30 -4.74 -36.66 12.57
C GLN A 30 -3.26 -36.26 12.46
N GLY A 31 -2.90 -35.07 12.93
CA GLY A 31 -1.51 -34.59 12.91
C GLY A 31 -1.40 -33.08 13.11
N SER A 32 -0.41 -32.66 13.90
CA SER A 32 -0.16 -31.30 14.37
C SER A 32 -0.16 -30.22 13.28
N ASN A 33 -0.94 -29.15 13.50
CA ASN A 33 -1.13 -27.98 12.64
C ASN A 33 0.16 -27.28 12.13
N LEU A 34 1.32 -27.54 12.73
CA LEU A 34 2.60 -26.94 12.31
C LEU A 34 3.15 -27.50 10.99
N ASP A 35 2.93 -28.79 10.70
CA ASP A 35 3.49 -29.46 9.51
C ASP A 35 2.70 -29.17 8.23
N ILE A 36 1.43 -28.81 8.38
CA ILE A 36 0.57 -28.45 7.26
C ILE A 36 0.99 -27.07 6.73
N LEU A 37 1.23 -26.10 7.63
CA LEU A 37 1.65 -24.74 7.28
C LEU A 37 3.04 -24.69 6.62
N SER A 38 3.99 -25.50 7.11
CA SER A 38 5.32 -25.62 6.50
C SER A 38 5.24 -26.22 5.08
N SER A 39 4.36 -27.21 4.90
CA SER A 39 4.08 -27.82 3.59
C SER A 39 3.43 -26.84 2.63
N TYR A 40 2.47 -26.01 3.08
CA TYR A 40 1.89 -24.94 2.27
C TYR A 40 2.93 -23.92 1.82
N SER A 41 3.82 -23.48 2.72
CA SER A 41 4.89 -22.54 2.37
C SER A 41 5.86 -23.09 1.31
N THR A 42 6.10 -24.40 1.32
CA THR A 42 7.02 -25.09 0.40
C THR A 42 6.36 -25.30 -0.97
N VAL A 43 5.09 -25.69 -0.99
CA VAL A 43 4.29 -25.85 -2.21
C VAL A 43 4.11 -24.50 -2.90
N THR A 44 3.84 -23.44 -2.16
CA THR A 44 3.69 -22.08 -2.71
C THR A 44 5.00 -21.56 -3.31
N LYS A 45 6.15 -21.76 -2.63
CA LYS A 45 7.48 -21.43 -3.20
C LYS A 45 7.77 -22.16 -4.50
N PHE A 46 7.36 -23.42 -4.60
CA PHE A 46 7.51 -24.22 -5.80
C PHE A 46 6.66 -23.67 -6.96
N TYR A 47 5.40 -23.28 -6.72
CA TYR A 47 4.55 -22.67 -7.75
C TYR A 47 5.05 -21.29 -8.20
N MET A 48 5.64 -20.49 -7.30
CA MET A 48 6.30 -19.23 -7.68
C MET A 48 7.49 -19.49 -8.62
N SER A 49 8.32 -20.51 -8.32
CA SER A 49 9.45 -20.88 -9.20
C SER A 49 9.02 -21.40 -10.59
N LEU A 50 7.76 -21.83 -10.74
CA LEU A 50 7.18 -22.23 -12.02
C LEU A 50 6.53 -21.07 -12.78
N GLN A 51 6.21 -19.96 -12.10
CA GLN A 51 5.68 -18.74 -12.70
C GLN A 51 6.77 -17.74 -13.12
N ASP A 52 8.05 -18.02 -12.81
CA ASP A 52 9.24 -17.24 -13.20
C ASP A 52 9.40 -17.02 -14.72
N GLY A 53 8.59 -17.69 -15.56
CA GLY A 53 8.50 -17.44 -17.01
C GLY A 53 7.63 -16.24 -17.43
N TYR A 54 6.93 -15.58 -16.50
CA TYR A 54 6.05 -14.43 -16.76
C TYR A 54 6.43 -13.17 -15.95
N ILE A 55 7.60 -13.15 -15.30
CA ILE A 55 8.11 -12.01 -14.53
C ILE A 55 9.10 -11.21 -15.39
N GLU A 56 8.63 -10.64 -16.50
CA GLU A 56 9.30 -9.47 -17.08
C GLU A 56 8.64 -8.21 -16.48
N ASN A 57 9.38 -7.52 -15.59
CA ASN A 57 9.18 -6.15 -15.06
C ASN A 57 8.95 -5.92 -13.55
N ASN A 58 9.45 -6.78 -12.63
CA ASN A 58 9.40 -6.52 -11.18
C ASN A 58 10.56 -5.65 -10.62
N GLU A 59 11.04 -4.66 -11.38
CA GLU A 59 11.69 -3.49 -10.78
C GLU A 59 10.59 -2.46 -10.49
N MET A 60 10.14 -2.37 -9.24
CA MET A 60 9.43 -1.16 -8.84
C MET A 60 10.43 0.00 -8.87
N LYS A 61 10.46 0.69 -10.01
CA LYS A 61 11.28 1.88 -10.23
C LYS A 61 10.77 2.96 -9.29
N ILE A 62 11.49 3.22 -8.19
CA ILE A 62 11.40 4.44 -7.33
C ILE A 62 11.10 5.71 -8.16
N LYS A 63 11.55 5.70 -9.42
CA LYS A 63 11.29 6.65 -10.51
C LYS A 63 9.83 7.14 -10.63
N ASN A 64 8.79 6.35 -10.28
CA ASN A 64 7.37 6.76 -10.37
C ASN A 64 6.54 6.54 -9.08
N CYS A 65 7.16 6.59 -7.90
CA CYS A 65 6.43 6.50 -6.63
C CYS A 65 5.58 7.76 -6.38
N TYR A 66 4.28 7.59 -6.15
CA TYR A 66 3.31 8.68 -5.93
C TYR A 66 3.73 9.55 -4.75
N ALA A 67 4.10 8.93 -3.63
CA ALA A 67 4.56 9.65 -2.44
C ALA A 67 5.79 10.53 -2.72
N LEU A 68 6.74 10.06 -3.54
CA LEU A 68 7.89 10.88 -3.93
C LEU A 68 7.51 12.07 -4.79
N ILE A 69 6.59 11.90 -5.73
CA ILE A 69 6.13 13.01 -6.60
C ILE A 69 5.53 14.11 -5.74
N LEU A 70 4.64 13.76 -4.80
CA LEU A 70 4.07 14.72 -3.84
C LEU A 70 5.14 15.42 -3.00
N ALA A 71 6.08 14.65 -2.46
CA ALA A 71 7.14 15.19 -1.61
C ALA A 71 8.04 16.16 -2.38
N GLN A 72 8.47 15.79 -3.59
CA GLN A 72 9.31 16.61 -4.46
C GLN A 72 8.60 17.90 -4.85
N ALA A 73 7.32 17.83 -5.23
CA ALA A 73 6.53 19.01 -5.58
C ALA A 73 6.50 20.03 -4.43
N ILE A 74 6.26 19.58 -3.20
CA ILE A 74 6.27 20.43 -2.00
C ILE A 74 7.66 21.04 -1.77
N ILE A 75 8.71 20.22 -1.83
CA ILE A 75 10.09 20.65 -1.60
C ILE A 75 10.52 21.70 -2.64
N GLU A 76 10.24 21.46 -3.91
CA GLU A 76 10.55 22.38 -5.01
C GLU A 76 9.78 23.70 -4.86
N LYS A 77 8.50 23.64 -4.50
CA LYS A 77 7.69 24.85 -4.27
C LYS A 77 8.21 25.71 -3.12
N ILE A 78 8.65 25.08 -2.03
CA ILE A 78 9.26 25.79 -0.88
C ILE A 78 10.65 26.31 -1.24
N THR A 79 11.44 25.56 -2.02
CA THR A 79 12.81 25.96 -2.38
C THR A 79 12.83 27.10 -3.40
N SER A 80 11.86 27.15 -4.30
CA SER A 80 11.76 28.16 -5.36
C SER A 80 11.21 29.51 -4.89
N GLY A 81 10.65 29.61 -3.69
CA GLY A 81 10.00 30.85 -3.23
C GLY A 81 9.96 31.04 -1.73
N ASN A 82 9.77 32.29 -1.30
CA ASN A 82 9.54 32.62 0.11
C ASN A 82 8.10 32.29 0.51
N ILE A 83 7.83 31.02 0.82
CA ILE A 83 6.49 30.56 1.20
C ILE A 83 6.20 30.93 2.66
N LYS A 84 5.18 31.79 2.85
CA LYS A 84 4.72 32.23 4.17
C LYS A 84 3.82 31.16 4.79
N ILE A 85 4.06 30.89 6.07
CA ILE A 85 3.25 30.02 6.92
C ILE A 85 2.32 30.91 7.77
N LYS A 86 1.07 30.47 7.96
CA LYS A 86 0.10 31.12 8.84
C LYS A 86 0.52 31.00 10.31
N ALA A 87 -0.17 31.74 11.19
CA ALA A 87 0.16 31.79 12.61
C ALA A 87 -0.05 30.45 13.35
N ASP A 88 -0.99 29.64 12.87
CA ASP A 88 -1.29 28.27 13.31
C ASP A 88 -0.30 27.23 12.75
N ASN A 89 0.80 27.69 12.15
CA ASN A 89 1.76 26.84 11.46
C ASN A 89 1.17 26.10 10.24
N SER A 90 0.06 26.53 9.64
CA SER A 90 -0.48 25.90 8.41
C SER A 90 -0.10 26.67 7.13
N PHE A 91 -0.19 25.99 5.98
CA PHE A 91 -0.09 26.65 4.67
C PHE A 91 -1.46 27.16 4.21
N THR A 92 -1.50 28.10 3.26
CA THR A 92 -2.75 28.55 2.65
C THR A 92 -3.36 27.45 1.80
N GLU A 93 -4.67 27.50 1.59
CA GLU A 93 -5.34 26.58 0.68
C GLU A 93 -4.86 26.77 -0.76
N ASP A 94 -4.67 28.03 -1.17
CA ASP A 94 -4.09 28.39 -2.48
C ASP A 94 -2.72 27.74 -2.73
N PHE A 95 -1.90 27.53 -1.69
CA PHE A 95 -0.62 26.84 -1.83
C PHE A 95 -0.84 25.40 -2.31
N TYR A 96 -1.80 24.69 -1.73
CA TYR A 96 -2.10 23.32 -2.10
C TYR A 96 -2.83 23.22 -3.44
N ILE A 97 -3.80 24.10 -3.70
CA ILE A 97 -4.55 24.12 -4.97
C ILE A 97 -3.62 24.42 -6.15
N SER A 98 -2.75 25.42 -6.02
CA SER A 98 -1.79 25.74 -7.09
C SER A 98 -0.81 24.59 -7.34
N LEU A 99 -0.30 23.97 -6.28
CA LEU A 99 0.59 22.83 -6.40
C LEU A 99 -0.10 21.61 -7.01
N ALA A 100 -1.33 21.31 -6.59
CA ALA A 100 -2.12 20.21 -7.15
C ALA A 100 -2.31 20.36 -8.66
N ARG A 101 -2.66 21.55 -9.14
CA ARG A 101 -2.78 21.85 -10.59
C ARG A 101 -1.49 21.64 -11.37
N GLU A 102 -0.35 21.97 -10.77
CA GLU A 102 0.96 21.80 -11.39
C GLU A 102 1.30 20.32 -11.60
N ILE A 103 0.92 19.45 -10.67
CA ILE A 103 1.28 18.02 -10.71
C ILE A 103 0.15 17.07 -11.14
N LEU A 104 -1.08 17.57 -11.33
CA LEU A 104 -2.25 16.74 -11.64
C LEU A 104 -2.02 15.82 -12.86
N HIS A 105 -1.35 16.34 -13.88
CA HIS A 105 -1.04 15.62 -15.12
C HIS A 105 -0.06 14.45 -14.94
N LEU A 106 0.62 14.35 -13.79
CA LEU A 106 1.52 13.25 -13.46
C LEU A 106 0.79 12.03 -12.89
N PHE A 107 -0.50 12.18 -12.58
CA PHE A 107 -1.31 11.14 -11.96
C PHE A 107 -2.37 10.62 -12.94
N HIS A 108 -2.72 9.34 -12.77
CA HIS A 108 -3.79 8.73 -13.56
C HIS A 108 -5.18 9.24 -13.13
N GLU A 109 -5.30 9.64 -11.87
CA GLU A 109 -6.51 10.21 -11.29
C GLU A 109 -6.52 11.72 -11.54
N ASN A 110 -7.45 12.19 -12.38
CA ASN A 110 -7.67 13.61 -12.65
C ASN A 110 -8.56 14.28 -11.59
N ASP A 111 -8.29 14.02 -10.30
CA ASP A 111 -9.04 14.59 -9.18
C ASP A 111 -8.17 15.59 -8.41
N GLU A 112 -8.40 16.90 -8.63
CA GLU A 112 -7.69 17.98 -7.96
C GLU A 112 -7.89 17.95 -6.44
N GLU A 113 -9.10 17.63 -5.97
CA GLU A 113 -9.43 17.63 -4.55
C GLU A 113 -8.68 16.51 -3.81
N LEU A 114 -8.63 15.34 -4.42
CA LEU A 114 -7.89 14.20 -3.88
C LEU A 114 -6.38 14.49 -3.81
N VAL A 115 -5.81 15.10 -4.85
CA VAL A 115 -4.39 15.51 -4.85
C VAL A 115 -4.13 16.56 -3.75
N VAL A 116 -5.03 17.52 -3.54
CA VAL A 116 -4.92 18.49 -2.43
C VAL A 116 -4.92 17.79 -1.08
N ILE A 117 -5.76 16.77 -0.88
CA ILE A 117 -5.79 15.96 0.34
C ILE A 117 -4.43 15.27 0.55
N TYR A 118 -3.91 14.61 -0.48
CA TYR A 118 -2.62 13.93 -0.40
C TYR A 118 -1.45 14.89 -0.15
N LEU A 119 -1.46 16.08 -0.75
CA LEU A 119 -0.45 17.10 -0.49
C LEU A 119 -0.49 17.61 0.96
N LYS A 120 -1.69 17.80 1.52
CA LYS A 120 -1.85 18.16 2.94
C LYS A 120 -1.27 17.06 3.84
N GLN A 121 -1.63 15.80 3.58
CA GLN A 121 -1.12 14.64 4.32
C GLN A 121 0.40 14.49 4.18
N MET A 122 0.95 14.64 2.97
CA MET A 122 2.40 14.60 2.73
C MET A 122 3.14 15.73 3.45
N MET A 123 2.55 16.92 3.55
CA MET A 123 3.13 18.02 4.34
C MET A 123 3.30 17.63 5.82
N HIS A 124 2.33 16.91 6.41
CA HIS A 124 2.46 16.40 7.77
C HIS A 124 3.59 15.37 7.88
N ILE A 125 3.73 14.47 6.89
CA ILE A 125 4.82 13.47 6.84
C ILE A 125 6.20 14.17 6.72
N LEU A 126 6.32 15.16 5.85
CA LEU A 126 7.57 15.93 5.64
C LEU A 126 7.97 16.74 6.88
N ARG A 127 7.00 17.27 7.63
CA ARG A 127 7.25 17.96 8.91
C ARG A 127 7.69 16.99 9.99
N SER A 128 7.02 15.84 10.11
CA SER A 128 7.38 14.80 11.07
C SER A 128 8.78 14.25 10.78
N ALA A 129 9.14 14.13 9.49
CA ALA A 129 10.48 13.77 9.03
C ALA A 129 11.55 14.85 9.30
N GLY A 130 11.15 16.03 9.78
CA GLY A 130 12.02 17.19 9.99
C GLY A 130 12.53 17.86 8.71
N ILE A 131 12.00 17.49 7.54
CA ILE A 131 12.42 18.01 6.22
C ILE A 131 11.91 19.44 6.02
N VAL A 132 10.64 19.68 6.33
CA VAL A 132 10.02 21.01 6.27
C VAL A 132 10.04 21.62 7.66
N GLN A 133 10.69 22.78 7.80
CA GLN A 133 10.80 23.52 9.04
C GLN A 133 10.19 24.92 8.91
N ASN A 134 9.70 25.46 10.02
CA ASN A 134 9.23 26.84 10.11
C ASN A 134 10.28 27.71 10.78
N ASN A 135 10.84 28.66 10.02
CA ASN A 135 11.73 29.69 10.54
C ASN A 135 11.05 31.05 10.44
N LYS A 136 10.61 31.60 11.57
CA LYS A 136 9.97 32.93 11.66
C LYS A 136 8.80 33.12 10.66
N ARG A 137 7.92 32.12 10.54
CA ARG A 137 6.76 32.08 9.61
C ARG A 137 7.12 31.92 8.13
N ILE A 138 8.34 31.49 7.84
CA ILE A 138 8.78 31.13 6.48
C ILE A 138 9.10 29.64 6.47
N ALA A 139 8.54 28.93 5.50
CA ALA A 139 8.85 27.52 5.28
C ALA A 139 10.27 27.39 4.73
N THR A 140 11.04 26.45 5.27
CA THR A 140 12.42 26.16 4.84
C THR A 140 12.65 24.66 4.76
N ILE A 141 13.52 24.23 3.85
CA ILE A 141 13.92 22.83 3.72
C ILE A 141 15.23 22.61 4.48
N SER A 142 15.23 21.66 5.42
CA SER A 142 16.34 21.46 6.36
C SER A 142 17.59 20.84 5.73
N CYS A 143 17.41 20.02 4.69
CA CYS A 143 18.48 19.25 4.08
C CYS A 143 18.17 18.93 2.61
N SER A 144 19.23 18.93 1.78
CA SER A 144 19.17 18.32 0.45
C SER A 144 19.39 16.81 0.60
N LEU A 145 18.52 16.01 0.01
CA LEU A 145 18.56 14.55 0.05
C LEU A 145 18.55 14.04 -1.38
N SER A 146 19.24 12.93 -1.64
CA SER A 146 19.00 12.15 -2.86
C SER A 146 17.56 11.63 -2.88
N ARG A 147 17.09 11.18 -4.05
CA ARG A 147 15.72 10.69 -4.19
C ARG A 147 15.46 9.47 -3.31
N GLU A 148 16.43 8.58 -3.24
CA GLU A 148 16.40 7.35 -2.44
C GLU A 148 16.41 7.68 -0.93
N GLU A 149 17.28 8.61 -0.50
CA GLU A 149 17.30 9.07 0.89
C GLU A 149 16.00 9.76 1.28
N LEU A 150 15.44 10.59 0.39
CA LEU A 150 14.15 11.22 0.58
C LEU A 150 13.07 10.16 0.77
N PHE A 151 12.99 9.17 -0.12
CA PHE A 151 12.03 8.08 -0.05
C PHE A 151 12.07 7.36 1.30
N ILE A 152 13.26 6.87 1.69
CA ILE A 152 13.43 6.14 2.94
C ILE A 152 13.02 7.00 4.13
N LYS A 153 13.39 8.28 4.11
CA LYS A 153 13.10 9.22 5.19
C LYS A 153 11.60 9.51 5.31
N ILE A 154 10.89 9.74 4.20
CA ILE A 154 9.44 9.97 4.25
C ILE A 154 8.68 8.69 4.60
N LEU A 155 9.11 7.53 4.11
CA LEU A 155 8.48 6.26 4.43
C LEU A 155 8.66 5.92 5.92
N LYS A 156 9.87 6.08 6.45
CA LYS A 156 10.13 5.89 7.88
C LYS A 156 9.32 6.87 8.73
N SER A 157 9.23 8.14 8.33
CA SER A 157 8.43 9.14 9.02
C SER A 157 6.94 8.78 8.99
N PHE A 158 6.39 8.39 7.84
CA PHE A 158 5.01 7.93 7.72
C PHE A 158 4.73 6.73 8.64
N TRP A 159 5.63 5.75 8.64
CA TRP A 159 5.42 4.52 9.39
C TRP A 159 5.63 4.67 10.89
N ASN A 160 6.55 5.51 11.35
CA ASN A 160 6.99 5.51 12.76
C ASN A 160 6.85 6.83 13.50
N GLU A 161 6.80 7.97 12.81
CA GLU A 161 6.93 9.30 13.42
C GLU A 161 5.66 10.14 13.26
N THR A 162 4.94 9.96 12.15
CA THR A 162 3.74 10.73 11.84
C THR A 162 2.55 10.16 12.58
N GLU A 163 1.94 10.96 13.45
CA GLU A 163 0.67 10.58 14.10
C GLU A 163 -0.43 10.46 13.05
N TRP A 164 -0.93 9.24 12.81
CA TRP A 164 -1.89 8.98 11.74
C TRP A 164 -3.21 9.74 11.89
N LYS A 165 -3.61 10.10 13.12
CA LYS A 165 -4.79 10.96 13.36
C LYS A 165 -4.72 12.33 12.69
N ASN A 166 -3.51 12.85 12.45
CA ASN A 166 -3.31 14.15 11.81
C ASN A 166 -3.40 14.07 10.28
N ILE A 167 -3.21 12.88 9.71
CA ILE A 167 -3.32 12.65 8.26
C ILE A 167 -4.62 11.94 7.88
N PHE A 168 -5.27 11.24 8.81
CA PHE A 168 -6.54 10.53 8.63
C PHE A 168 -7.64 11.13 9.53
N PRO A 169 -8.08 12.38 9.28
CA PRO A 169 -8.93 13.12 10.20
C PRO A 169 -10.37 12.58 10.29
N SER A 170 -10.79 11.70 9.38
CA SER A 170 -12.16 11.13 9.35
C SER A 170 -12.48 10.26 10.55
N SER A 171 -11.47 9.66 11.20
CA SER A 171 -11.61 8.96 12.48
C SER A 171 -10.28 8.98 13.24
N PRO A 172 -10.01 10.03 14.03
CA PRO A 172 -8.76 10.18 14.78
C PRO A 172 -8.51 9.00 15.74
N GLU A 173 -9.56 8.50 16.39
CA GLU A 173 -9.50 7.38 17.33
C GLU A 173 -9.11 6.07 16.63
N LEU A 174 -9.74 5.76 15.48
CA LEU A 174 -9.38 4.59 14.70
C LEU A 174 -7.97 4.72 14.11
N ALA A 175 -7.56 5.92 13.70
CA ALA A 175 -6.21 6.18 13.21
C ALA A 175 -5.14 5.90 14.28
N GLU A 176 -5.38 6.32 15.53
CA GLU A 176 -4.48 6.04 16.66
C GLU A 176 -4.39 4.53 16.95
N ARG A 177 -5.53 3.83 17.00
CA ARG A 177 -5.57 2.37 17.20
C ARG A 177 -4.84 1.65 16.07
N LEU A 178 -5.13 1.99 14.82
CA LEU A 178 -4.50 1.41 13.63
C LEU A 178 -2.98 1.67 13.62
N PHE A 179 -2.54 2.87 14.01
CA PHE A 179 -1.11 3.16 14.16
C PHE A 179 -0.46 2.27 15.22
N SER A 180 -1.12 2.03 16.36
CA SER A 180 -0.60 1.16 17.42
C SER A 180 -0.48 -0.31 16.99
N THR A 181 -1.34 -0.76 16.07
CA THR A 181 -1.38 -2.15 15.57
C THR A 181 -0.77 -2.33 14.18
N ARG A 182 -0.13 -1.30 13.61
CA ARG A 182 0.40 -1.32 12.23
C ARG A 182 1.38 -2.45 11.92
N SER A 183 2.18 -2.87 12.91
CA SER A 183 3.11 -3.99 12.76
C SER A 183 2.36 -5.32 12.64
N ILE A 184 1.27 -5.50 13.40
CA ILE A 184 0.42 -6.69 13.29
C ILE A 184 -0.25 -6.73 11.92
N PHE A 185 -0.76 -5.59 11.45
CA PHE A 185 -1.38 -5.47 10.13
C PHE A 185 -0.42 -5.93 9.02
N ILE A 186 0.83 -5.46 9.07
CA ILE A 186 1.79 -5.77 8.02
C ILE A 186 2.32 -7.21 8.09
N ASP A 187 2.46 -7.74 9.29
CA ASP A 187 2.83 -9.14 9.50
C ASP A 187 1.72 -10.06 9.00
N PHE A 188 0.46 -9.74 9.32
CA PHE A 188 -0.69 -10.48 8.85
C PHE A 188 -0.81 -10.45 7.32
N LEU A 189 -0.67 -9.27 6.69
CA LEU A 189 -0.63 -9.17 5.23
C LEU A 189 0.57 -9.92 4.63
N GLY A 190 1.67 -9.99 5.39
CA GLY A 190 2.90 -10.70 5.06
C GLY A 190 2.74 -12.20 4.83
N GLU A 191 1.77 -12.83 5.49
CA GLU A 191 1.49 -14.27 5.37
C GLU A 191 0.89 -14.66 4.02
N PHE A 192 0.29 -13.70 3.30
CA PHE A 192 -0.33 -13.95 2.01
C PHE A 192 0.65 -13.71 0.85
N PHE A 193 0.90 -14.73 0.03
CA PHE A 193 1.74 -14.66 -1.17
C PHE A 193 0.94 -14.51 -2.47
N ILE A 194 -0.38 -14.39 -2.35
CA ILE A 194 -1.32 -14.16 -3.45
C ILE A 194 -2.23 -12.98 -3.08
N PRO A 195 -2.83 -12.29 -4.07
CA PRO A 195 -3.80 -11.24 -3.80
C PRO A 195 -5.00 -11.74 -3.00
N VAL A 196 -5.34 -11.03 -1.93
CA VAL A 196 -6.49 -11.31 -1.06
C VAL A 196 -7.56 -10.25 -1.20
N ASP A 197 -8.82 -10.61 -0.95
CA ASP A 197 -9.91 -9.65 -0.86
C ASP A 197 -9.70 -8.73 0.36
N ILE A 198 -9.76 -7.42 0.13
CA ILE A 198 -9.50 -6.42 1.18
C ILE A 198 -10.56 -6.45 2.27
N GLY A 199 -11.83 -6.66 1.91
CA GLY A 199 -12.92 -6.71 2.87
C GLY A 199 -12.75 -7.88 3.83
N ASP A 200 -12.49 -9.08 3.30
CA ASP A 200 -12.23 -10.28 4.10
C ASP A 200 -10.96 -10.13 4.94
N PHE A 201 -9.88 -9.64 4.34
CA PHE A 201 -8.62 -9.42 5.05
C PHE A 201 -8.77 -8.44 6.22
N ILE A 202 -9.47 -7.30 6.04
CA ILE A 202 -9.68 -6.34 7.12
C ILE A 202 -10.62 -6.90 8.19
N ARG A 203 -11.67 -7.64 7.80
CA ARG A 203 -12.57 -8.33 8.75
C ARG A 203 -11.77 -9.25 9.67
N ASP A 204 -10.92 -10.10 9.10
CA ASP A 204 -10.07 -11.03 9.85
C ASP A 204 -9.08 -10.26 10.76
N PHE A 205 -8.50 -9.18 10.25
CA PHE A 205 -7.62 -8.31 11.04
C PHE A 205 -8.34 -7.68 12.24
N PHE A 206 -9.58 -7.20 12.06
CA PHE A 206 -10.39 -6.63 13.15
C PHE A 206 -10.80 -7.69 14.17
N GLU A 207 -11.17 -8.88 13.70
CA GLU A 207 -11.47 -10.02 14.57
C GLU A 207 -10.25 -10.41 15.43
N MET A 208 -9.04 -10.35 14.88
CA MET A 208 -7.81 -10.67 15.60
C MET A 208 -7.34 -9.59 16.56
N THR A 209 -7.55 -8.32 16.24
CA THR A 209 -6.95 -7.18 16.98
C THR A 209 -7.93 -6.40 17.84
N GLU A 210 -9.23 -6.65 17.65
CA GLU A 210 -10.34 -5.97 18.31
C GLU A 210 -10.31 -4.43 18.13
N ILE A 211 -9.59 -3.90 17.12
CA ILE A 211 -9.49 -2.45 16.90
C ILE A 211 -10.79 -1.81 16.37
N ALA A 212 -11.70 -2.61 15.86
CA ALA A 212 -13.04 -2.24 15.42
C ALA A 212 -13.92 -3.51 15.43
N GLU A 213 -15.23 -3.35 15.27
CA GLU A 213 -16.11 -4.51 15.06
C GLU A 213 -15.80 -5.14 13.70
N ARG A 214 -15.87 -6.48 13.63
CA ARG A 214 -15.56 -7.27 12.42
C ARG A 214 -16.25 -6.70 11.18
N ASP A 215 -17.56 -6.48 11.26
CA ASP A 215 -18.39 -6.04 10.13
C ASP A 215 -18.63 -4.52 10.09
N ASP A 216 -17.79 -3.72 10.76
CA ASP A 216 -17.87 -2.25 10.71
C ASP A 216 -17.46 -1.75 9.31
N ALA A 217 -18.46 -1.50 8.47
CA ALA A 217 -18.25 -1.03 7.10
C ALA A 217 -17.47 0.29 7.03
N PHE A 218 -17.67 1.21 7.99
CA PHE A 218 -16.95 2.47 8.01
C PHE A 218 -15.47 2.24 8.33
N ALA A 219 -15.17 1.42 9.34
CA ALA A 219 -13.79 1.10 9.71
C ALA A 219 -13.06 0.34 8.59
N ILE A 220 -13.75 -0.57 7.89
CA ILE A 220 -13.20 -1.28 6.73
C ILE A 220 -12.82 -0.29 5.62
N SER A 221 -13.76 0.58 5.21
CA SER A 221 -13.49 1.60 4.20
C SER A 221 -12.40 2.58 4.64
N PHE A 222 -12.34 2.93 5.93
CA PHE A 222 -11.29 3.78 6.47
C PHE A 222 -9.91 3.15 6.27
N VAL A 223 -9.73 1.87 6.60
CA VAL A 223 -8.44 1.18 6.43
C VAL A 223 -8.07 1.07 4.95
N GLU A 224 -9.03 0.76 4.07
CA GLU A 224 -8.81 0.69 2.62
C GLU A 224 -8.38 2.04 2.02
N PHE A 225 -9.18 3.09 2.22
CA PHE A 225 -8.93 4.39 1.58
C PHE A 225 -7.76 5.17 2.18
N TYR A 226 -7.40 4.92 3.44
CA TYR A 226 -6.28 5.60 4.08
C TYR A 226 -5.02 4.74 4.11
N LEU A 227 -5.03 3.62 4.83
CA LEU A 227 -3.80 2.84 5.04
C LEU A 227 -3.36 2.12 3.77
N ILE A 228 -4.24 1.30 3.18
CA ILE A 228 -3.88 0.52 1.97
C ILE A 228 -3.51 1.45 0.83
N ASN A 229 -4.29 2.51 0.62
CA ASN A 229 -4.01 3.49 -0.40
C ASN A 229 -2.67 4.22 -0.19
N TRP A 230 -2.33 4.63 1.04
CA TRP A 230 -0.99 5.20 1.32
C TRP A 230 0.13 4.18 1.11
N MET A 231 -0.07 2.93 1.50
CA MET A 231 0.88 1.85 1.23
C MET A 231 1.08 1.66 -0.28
N ASN A 232 0.01 1.74 -1.08
CA ASN A 232 0.06 1.71 -2.54
C ASN A 232 0.82 2.93 -3.09
N ASN A 233 0.58 4.13 -2.55
CA ASN A 233 1.32 5.35 -2.92
C ASN A 233 2.83 5.26 -2.63
N PHE A 234 3.22 4.49 -1.62
CA PHE A 234 4.62 4.15 -1.32
C PHE A 234 5.15 2.94 -2.10
N GLY A 235 4.30 2.20 -2.81
CA GLY A 235 4.68 0.99 -3.54
C GLY A 235 4.84 -0.27 -2.69
N ILE A 236 4.34 -0.25 -1.46
CA ILE A 236 4.48 -1.34 -0.51
C ILE A 236 3.53 -2.48 -0.86
N VAL A 237 2.35 -2.15 -1.37
CA VAL A 237 1.33 -3.10 -1.79
C VAL A 237 1.01 -2.89 -3.26
N ASP A 238 0.63 -3.98 -3.91
CA ASP A 238 -0.07 -3.95 -5.19
C ASP A 238 -1.57 -3.97 -4.87
N TYR A 239 -2.26 -2.87 -5.19
CA TYR A 239 -3.68 -2.70 -4.94
C TYR A 239 -4.45 -2.68 -6.27
N GLU A 240 -5.41 -3.59 -6.38
CA GLU A 240 -6.31 -3.68 -7.54
C GLU A 240 -7.74 -3.45 -7.10
N SER A 241 -8.37 -2.39 -7.60
CA SER A 241 -9.79 -2.13 -7.36
C SER A 241 -10.59 -2.38 -8.63
N SER A 242 -11.66 -3.15 -8.49
CA SER A 242 -12.71 -3.30 -9.49
C SER A 242 -14.04 -2.85 -8.90
N LEU A 243 -15.08 -2.70 -9.75
CA LEU A 243 -16.42 -2.27 -9.30
C LEU A 243 -17.04 -3.14 -8.20
N THR A 244 -16.54 -4.36 -8.01
CA THR A 244 -17.14 -5.35 -7.10
C THR A 244 -16.17 -5.95 -6.10
N ILE A 245 -14.87 -5.91 -6.38
CA ILE A 245 -13.85 -6.60 -5.58
C ILE A 245 -12.59 -5.74 -5.56
N SER A 246 -12.09 -5.48 -4.35
CA SER A 246 -10.80 -4.85 -4.10
C SER A 246 -9.82 -5.90 -3.58
N LYS A 247 -8.65 -6.00 -4.19
CA LYS A 247 -7.60 -6.95 -3.81
C LYS A 247 -6.31 -6.26 -3.45
N VAL A 248 -5.58 -6.86 -2.51
CA VAL A 248 -4.28 -6.37 -2.06
C VAL A 248 -3.29 -7.51 -1.89
N MET A 249 -2.02 -7.22 -2.16
CA MET A 249 -0.88 -8.08 -1.85
C MET A 249 0.34 -7.22 -1.52
N LEU A 250 1.25 -7.70 -0.67
CA LEU A 250 2.57 -7.06 -0.57
C LEU A 250 3.38 -7.26 -1.85
N SER A 251 3.87 -6.16 -2.39
CA SER A 251 4.82 -6.19 -3.50
C SER A 251 6.16 -6.78 -3.03
N GLU A 252 6.95 -7.34 -3.93
CA GLU A 252 8.30 -7.82 -3.61
C GLU A 252 9.18 -6.71 -3.01
N TYR A 253 9.00 -5.49 -3.51
CA TYR A 253 9.65 -4.29 -2.99
C TYR A 253 9.18 -3.97 -1.57
N GLY A 254 7.87 -3.99 -1.35
CA GLY A 254 7.24 -3.80 -0.04
C GLY A 254 7.84 -4.71 1.02
N ARG A 255 7.95 -6.01 0.72
CA ARG A 255 8.54 -6.98 1.65
C ARG A 255 9.99 -6.63 2.04
N LYS A 256 10.80 -6.18 1.08
CA LYS A 256 12.19 -5.78 1.32
C LYS A 256 12.28 -4.47 2.11
N ILE A 257 11.50 -3.46 1.73
CA ILE A 257 11.60 -2.12 2.29
C ILE A 257 11.06 -2.04 3.72
N LEU A 258 9.99 -2.79 4.01
CA LEU A 258 9.43 -2.88 5.35
C LEU A 258 10.41 -3.50 6.34
N ALA A 259 11.24 -4.46 5.90
CA ALA A 259 12.29 -5.03 6.74
C ALA A 259 13.38 -4.01 7.14
N LEU A 260 13.51 -2.90 6.39
CA LEU A 260 14.50 -1.84 6.66
C LEU A 260 13.95 -0.71 7.56
N ILE A 261 12.63 -0.57 7.67
CA ILE A 261 11.98 0.52 8.41
C ILE A 261 11.28 0.05 9.70
N LYS A 262 11.24 -1.27 9.95
CA LYS A 262 10.83 -1.87 11.22
C LYS A 262 11.83 -1.57 12.34
#